data_AF-A0A7W9YCV2-F1
#
_entry.id   AF-A0A7W9YCV2-F1
#
_cell.length_a   1.000
_cell.length_b   1.000
_cell.length_c   1.000
_cell.angle_alpha   90.00
_cell.angle_beta   90.00
_cell.angle_gamma   90.00
#
_symmetry.space_group_name_H-M   'P 1'
#
loop_
_entity.id
_entity.type
_entity.pdbx_description
1 polymer ?
#
loop_
_entity_poly.entity_id
_entity_poly.type
_entity_poly.pdbx_seq_one_letter_code
_entity_poly.pdbx_strand_id
1 'polypeptide(L)' 'MENDREEWIARRAYELWEQAGQPESQEHEHWAQASAEWESRPNASEPERPSWDEDE' A
#
# COMPACT_ATOMS: atom_id res chain seq x y z
N MET A 1 -1.06 13.29 -8.09
CA MET A 1 -2.32 13.38 -7.32
C MET A 1 -2.13 12.46 -6.13
N GLU A 2 -1.51 12.95 -5.06
CA GLU A 2 -1.25 12.16 -3.85
C GLU A 2 -2.57 11.81 -3.14
N ASN A 3 -3.59 12.66 -3.34
CA ASN A 3 -4.98 12.48 -2.93
C ASN A 3 -5.56 11.11 -3.34
N ASP A 4 -5.37 10.65 -4.59
CA ASP A 4 -5.93 9.36 -5.04
C ASP A 4 -5.33 8.16 -4.29
N ARG A 5 -4.03 8.24 -3.93
CA ARG A 5 -3.35 7.22 -3.13
C ARG A 5 -3.86 7.25 -1.70
N GLU A 6 -3.85 8.42 -1.07
CA GLU A 6 -4.26 8.59 0.32
C GLU A 6 -5.74 8.24 0.52
N GLU A 7 -6.63 8.63 -0.40
CA GLU A 7 -8.05 8.27 -0.38
C GLU A 7 -8.25 6.76 -0.51
N TRP A 8 -7.48 6.09 -1.36
CA TRP A 8 -7.56 4.64 -1.50
C TRP A 8 -7.05 3.92 -0.24
N ILE A 9 -5.91 4.36 0.30
CA ILE A 9 -5.33 3.81 1.53
C ILE A 9 -6.30 3.99 2.70
N ALA A 10 -6.86 5.19 2.87
CA ALA A 10 -7.81 5.50 3.94
C ALA A 10 -9.06 4.61 3.84
N ARG A 11 -9.64 4.46 2.64
CA ARG A 11 -10.80 3.60 2.41
C ARG A 11 -10.49 2.14 2.70
N ARG A 12 -9.34 1.64 2.25
CA ARG A 12 -8.89 0.25 2.44
C ARG A 12 -8.59 -0.05 3.91
N ALA A 13 -7.92 0.86 4.62
CA ALA A 13 -7.61 0.73 6.03
C ALA A 13 -8.89 0.72 6.89
N TYR A 14 -9.85 1.59 6.58
CA TYR A 14 -11.12 1.67 7.28
C TYR A 14 -11.97 0.40 7.09
N GLU A 15 -11.98 -0.17 5.88
CA GLU A 15 -12.71 -1.40 5.56
C GLU A 15 -12.10 -2.64 6.26
N LEU A 16 -10.77 -2.67 6.43
CA LEU A 16 -10.07 -3.68 7.23
C LEU A 16 -10.36 -3.52 8.73
N TRP A 17 -10.36 -2.28 9.22
CA TRP A 17 -10.63 -1.96 10.61
C TRP A 17 -12.07 -2.28 11.04
N GLU A 18 -13.04 -2.02 10.17
CA GLU A 18 -14.45 -2.37 10.40
C GLU A 18 -14.65 -3.89 10.44
N GLN A 19 -14.02 -4.64 9.52
CA GLN A 19 -14.06 -6.10 9.51
C GLN A 19 -13.35 -6.73 10.73
N ALA A 20 -12.30 -6.08 11.25
CA ALA A 20 -11.59 -6.52 12.45
C ALA A 20 -12.37 -6.23 13.75
N GLY A 21 -13.48 -5.47 13.69
CA GLY A 21 -14.30 -5.16 14.85
C GLY A 21 -13.81 -3.95 15.65
N GLN A 22 -13.15 -2.99 15.00
CA GLN A 22 -12.70 -1.72 15.57
C GLN A 22 -11.75 -1.83 16.79
N PRO A 23 -10.62 -2.55 16.66
CA PRO A 23 -9.56 -2.52 17.67
C PRO A 23 -8.90 -1.12 17.72
N GLU A 24 -9.01 -0.42 18.85
CA GLU A 24 -8.39 0.91 19.07
C GLU A 24 -6.85 0.92 18.92
N SER A 25 -6.20 -0.25 19.05
CA SER A 25 -4.74 -0.38 18.96
C SER A 25 -4.20 -0.76 17.58
N GLN A 26 -5.04 -1.12 16.60
CA GLN A 26 -4.58 -1.65 15.30
C GLN A 26 -4.87 -0.72 14.11
N GLU A 27 -5.40 0.48 14.34
CA GLU A 27 -5.68 1.44 13.26
C GLU A 27 -4.42 1.75 12.44
N HIS A 28 -3.28 2.01 13.10
CA HIS A 28 -2.00 2.22 12.43
C HIS A 28 -1.50 1.01 11.64
N GLU A 29 -1.74 -0.21 12.14
CA GLU A 29 -1.35 -1.45 11.47
C GLU A 29 -2.15 -1.64 10.17
N HIS A 30 -3.46 -1.39 10.21
CA HIS A 30 -4.32 -1.45 9.03
C HIS A 30 -3.99 -0.35 8.00
N TRP A 31 -3.64 0.85 8.47
CA TRP A 31 -3.15 1.93 7.60
C TRP A 31 -1.83 1.56 6.91
N ALA A 32 -0.86 1.02 7.66
CA ALA A 32 0.41 0.58 7.09
C ALA A 32 0.22 -0.56 6.08
N GLN A 33 -0.69 -1.51 6.37
CA GLN A 33 -1.04 -2.60 5.47
C GLN A 33 -1.67 -2.10 4.17
N ALA A 34 -2.61 -1.16 4.25
CA ALA A 34 -3.21 -0.54 3.07
C ALA A 34 -2.19 0.27 2.25
N SER A 35 -1.29 1.00 2.90
CA SER A 35 -0.19 1.73 2.24
C SER A 35 0.72 0.77 1.45
N ALA A 36 1.15 -0.31 2.10
CA ALA A 36 1.99 -1.33 1.48
C ALA A 36 1.28 -2.02 0.30
N GLU A 37 -0.03 -2.27 0.39
CA GLU A 37 -0.82 -2.81 -0.73
C GLU A 37 -0.83 -1.85 -1.93
N TRP A 38 -0.93 -0.55 -1.71
CA TRP A 38 -0.88 0.44 -2.78
C TRP A 38 0.52 0.54 -3.41
N GLU A 39 1.57 0.53 -2.59
CA GLU A 39 2.96 0.61 -3.05
C GLU A 39 3.41 -0.66 -3.79
N SER A 40 2.88 -1.82 -3.39
CA SER A 40 3.12 -3.11 -4.03
C SER A 40 2.37 -3.26 -5.38
N ARG A 41 1.38 -2.41 -5.66
CA ARG A 41 0.76 -2.40 -6.99
C ARG A 41 1.83 -2.03 -8.03
N PRO A 42 1.96 -2.80 -9.12
CA PRO A 42 3.01 -2.62 -10.13
C PRO A 42 2.85 -1.35 -10.99
N ASN A 43 2.23 -0.30 -10.46
CA ASN A 43 1.92 0.96 -11.15
C ASN A 43 2.32 2.22 -10.35
N ALA A 44 3.00 2.11 -9.19
CA ALA A 44 3.40 3.29 -8.42
C ALA A 44 4.92 3.45 -8.28
N SER A 45 5.71 2.39 -8.39
CA SER A 45 7.17 2.47 -8.45
C SER A 45 7.67 1.18 -9.05
N GLU A 46 8.16 1.25 -10.28
CA GLU A 46 8.87 0.15 -10.95
C GLU A 46 10.07 -0.23 -10.08
N PRO A 47 10.11 -1.40 -9.41
CA PRO A 47 11.36 -1.88 -8.85
C PRO A 47 12.16 -2.38 -10.05
N GLU A 48 13.12 -1.56 -10.44
CA GLU A 48 14.35 -1.92 -11.15
C GLU A 48 14.27 -3.30 -11.80
N ARG A 49 13.95 -3.34 -13.10
CA ARG A 49 14.42 -4.46 -13.91
C ARG A 49 15.93 -4.48 -13.70
N PRO A 50 16.51 -5.48 -13.03
CA PRO A 50 17.93 -5.46 -12.76
C PRO A 50 18.64 -5.47 -14.10
N SER A 51 19.58 -4.54 -14.24
CA SER A 51 20.50 -4.43 -15.37
C SER A 51 21.41 -5.66 -15.41
N TRP A 52 20.84 -6.82 -15.73
CA TRP A 52 21.57 -8.02 -16.14
C TRP A 52 21.40 -8.16 -17.66
N ASP A 53 21.99 -7.23 -18.40
CA ASP A 53 22.56 -7.51 -19.72
C ASP A 53 23.81 -6.65 -19.80
N GLU A 54 24.78 -7.12 -19.02
CA GLU A 54 26.19 -6.84 -19.16
C GLU A 54 26.61 -7.60 -20.44
N ASP A 55 26.34 -7.01 -21.61
CA ASP A 55 26.76 -7.58 -22.91
C ASP A 55 28.24 -7.24 -23.15
N GLU A 56 28.98 -8.29 -23.50
CA GLU A 56 30.43 -8.53 -23.48
C GLU A 56 31.29 -7.69 -24.46
#